data_AF-A0A0D9SFA9-F1
#
_entry.id   AF-A0A0D9SFA9-F1
#
_cell.length_a   1.000
_cell.length_b   1.000
_cell.length_c   1.000
_cell.angle_alpha   90.00
_cell.angle_beta   90.00
_cell.angle_gamma   90.00
#
_symmetry.space_group_name_H-M   'P 1'
#
loop_
_entity.id
_entity.type
_entity.pdbx_description
1 polymer ?
#
loop_
_entity_poly.entity_id
_entity_poly.type
_entity_poly.pdbx_seq_one_letter_code
_entity_poly.pdbx_strand_id
1 'polypeptide(L)'
;EDLIDGIIFAANYLGSTQLLSDKTPSKNVRMMQAQEAVSRIKAPEGESQPMTEVDLFISTQRIKVLNADTQETMMDHPLRTISYIADIGNIVVLMARRRMPRSNSQENVEASHPSQDGKRQY
;
A
#
# COMPACT_ATOMS: atom_id res chain seq x y z
N GLU A 1 -26.95 4.39 -5.30
CA GLU A 1 -26.86 3.10 -5.99
C GLU A 1 -25.56 3.02 -6.81
N ASP A 2 -25.14 4.13 -7.41
CA ASP A 2 -23.94 4.29 -8.24
C ASP A 2 -22.63 3.72 -7.66
N LEU A 3 -22.37 3.87 -6.35
CA LEU A 3 -21.14 3.30 -5.75
C LEU A 3 -21.18 1.77 -5.58
N ILE A 4 -22.37 1.15 -5.65
CA ILE A 4 -22.51 -0.31 -5.60
C ILE A 4 -22.00 -0.91 -6.91
N ASP A 5 -22.40 -0.32 -8.04
CA ASP A 5 -21.95 -0.70 -9.39
C ASP A 5 -20.54 -0.17 -9.69
N GLY A 6 -20.22 0.98 -9.10
CA GLY A 6 -18.94 1.67 -9.19
C GLY A 6 -18.97 2.86 -10.15
N ILE A 7 -18.15 3.86 -9.85
CA ILE A 7 -18.03 5.11 -10.61
C ILE A 7 -16.59 5.24 -11.11
N ILE A 8 -16.42 5.80 -12.31
CA ILE A 8 -15.11 6.05 -12.92
C ILE A 8 -14.83 7.55 -12.96
N PHE A 9 -13.60 7.92 -12.60
CA PHE A 9 -13.07 9.28 -12.72
C PHE A 9 -11.79 9.26 -13.55
N ALA A 10 -11.70 10.15 -14.55
CA ALA A 10 -10.43 10.39 -15.24
C ALA A 10 -9.45 11.11 -14.31
N ALA A 11 -8.21 10.63 -14.26
CA ALA A 11 -7.16 11.20 -13.43
C ALA A 11 -5.77 10.99 -14.04
N ASN A 12 -4.79 11.73 -13.51
CA ASN A 12 -3.38 11.53 -13.84
C ASN A 12 -2.69 10.79 -12.69
N TYR A 13 -2.23 9.58 -12.95
CA TYR A 13 -1.43 8.81 -12.00
C TYR A 13 0.01 9.33 -12.01
N LEU A 14 0.46 9.86 -10.87
CA LEU A 14 1.79 10.47 -10.72
C LEU A 14 2.86 9.48 -10.25
N GLY A 15 2.46 8.37 -9.62
CA GLY A 15 3.37 7.40 -9.04
C GLY A 15 2.87 6.80 -7.72
N SER A 16 3.67 5.90 -7.15
CA SER A 16 3.41 5.28 -5.85
C SER A 16 4.70 5.12 -5.06
N THR A 17 4.60 5.12 -3.74
CA THR A 17 5.71 4.86 -2.82
C THR A 17 5.23 3.96 -1.69
N GLN A 18 6.17 3.30 -1.01
CA GLN A 18 5.88 2.44 0.13
C GLN A 18 6.45 3.07 1.39
N LEU A 19 5.63 3.12 2.44
CA LEU A 19 6.01 3.63 3.75
C LEU A 19 5.70 2.57 4.80
N LEU A 20 6.62 2.40 5.75
CA LEU A 20 6.34 1.65 6.96
C LEU A 20 5.44 2.49 7.86
N SER A 21 4.45 1.87 8.48
CA SER A 21 3.47 2.53 9.33
C SER A 21 3.04 1.59 10.44
N ASP A 22 2.72 2.15 11.60
CA ASP A 22 2.13 1.40 12.70
C ASP A 22 0.79 0.78 12.29
N LYS A 23 0.30 -0.19 13.06
CA LYS A 23 -0.97 -0.89 12.75
C LYS A 23 -2.17 0.07 12.71
N THR A 24 -2.16 1.10 13.56
CA THR A 24 -3.25 2.08 13.72
C THR A 24 -2.67 3.48 13.94
N PRO A 25 -2.12 4.13 12.89
CA PRO A 25 -1.59 5.49 13.00
C PRO A 25 -2.70 6.49 13.30
N SER A 26 -2.38 7.63 13.92
CA SER A 26 -3.35 8.72 14.09
C SER A 26 -3.68 9.39 12.76
N LYS A 27 -4.77 10.19 12.70
CA LYS A 27 -5.10 10.99 11.51
C LYS A 27 -3.93 11.90 11.10
N ASN A 28 -3.29 12.55 12.07
CA ASN A 28 -2.17 13.46 11.81
C ASN A 28 -0.94 12.72 11.26
N VAL A 29 -0.64 11.52 11.79
CA VAL A 29 0.44 10.67 11.25
C VAL A 29 0.13 10.26 9.81
N ARG A 30 -1.10 9.87 9.50
CA ARG A 30 -1.50 9.56 8.11
C ARG A 30 -1.38 10.77 7.18
N MET A 31 -1.71 11.96 7.66
CA MET A 31 -1.53 13.19 6.89
C MET A 31 -0.05 13.47 6.61
N MET A 32 0.83 13.33 7.60
CA MET A 32 2.28 13.46 7.40
C MET A 32 2.82 12.44 6.39
N GLN A 33 2.38 11.18 6.48
CA GLN A 33 2.75 10.12 5.53
C GLN A 33 2.27 10.43 4.10
N ALA A 34 1.06 10.97 3.95
CA ALA A 34 0.55 11.39 2.65
C ALA A 34 1.38 12.54 2.06
N GLN A 35 1.74 13.54 2.87
CA GLN A 35 2.57 14.66 2.45
C GLN A 35 3.98 14.21 2.05
N GLU A 36 4.58 13.30 2.82
CA GLU A 36 5.86 12.68 2.50
C GLU A 36 5.80 11.92 1.18
N ALA A 37 4.74 11.14 0.95
CA ALA A 37 4.54 10.42 -0.30
C ALA A 37 4.46 11.37 -1.50
N VAL A 38 3.71 12.46 -1.38
CA VAL A 38 3.65 13.50 -2.43
C VAL A 38 5.02 14.11 -2.66
N SER A 39 5.77 14.41 -1.61
CA SER A 39 7.13 14.97 -1.73
C SER A 39 8.11 14.04 -2.43
N ARG A 40 7.96 12.71 -2.29
CA ARG A 40 8.82 11.72 -2.96
C ARG A 40 8.49 11.53 -4.44
N ILE A 41 7.24 11.77 -4.82
CA ILE A 41 6.72 11.51 -6.19
C ILE A 41 6.77 12.76 -7.06
N LYS A 42 6.63 13.96 -6.45
CA LYS A 42 6.68 15.21 -7.20
C LYS A 42 8.06 15.41 -7.84
N ALA A 43 8.04 15.79 -9.11
CA ALA A 43 9.23 16.24 -9.82
C ALA A 43 9.79 17.53 -9.20
N PRO A 44 11.12 17.74 -9.25
CA PRO A 44 11.74 19.00 -8.84
C PRO A 44 11.18 20.21 -9.58
N GLU A 45 11.34 21.39 -8.98
CA GLU A 45 10.92 22.64 -9.63
C GLU A 45 11.67 22.83 -10.96
N GLY A 46 10.91 23.14 -12.02
CA GLY A 46 11.44 23.33 -13.37
C GLY A 46 11.50 22.05 -14.22
N GLU A 47 11.21 20.88 -13.64
CA GLU A 47 11.09 19.62 -14.39
C GLU A 47 9.63 19.28 -14.70
N SER A 48 9.41 18.57 -15.81
CA SER A 48 8.08 18.07 -16.16
C SER A 48 7.71 16.90 -15.25
N GLN A 49 6.53 16.95 -14.65
CA GLN A 49 6.01 15.86 -13.83
C GLN A 49 5.64 14.66 -14.72
N PRO A 50 6.30 13.49 -14.56
CA PRO A 50 5.85 12.28 -15.25
C PRO A 50 4.47 11.88 -14.72
N MET A 51 3.57 11.55 -15.65
CA MET A 51 2.21 11.11 -15.34
C MET A 51 1.67 10.15 -16.39
N THR A 52 0.66 9.38 -16.03
CA THR A 52 -0.08 8.49 -16.94
C THR A 52 -1.56 8.76 -16.78
N GLU A 53 -2.28 8.94 -17.88
CA GLU A 53 -3.74 9.08 -17.87
C GLU A 53 -4.39 7.75 -17.47
N VAL A 54 -5.27 7.81 -16.48
CA VAL A 54 -5.90 6.64 -15.88
C VAL A 54 -7.37 6.88 -15.61
N ASP A 55 -8.12 5.77 -15.61
CA ASP A 55 -9.46 5.69 -15.06
C ASP A 55 -9.40 5.16 -13.63
N LEU A 56 -9.84 5.99 -12.69
CA LEU A 56 -9.98 5.63 -11.29
C LEU A 56 -11.39 5.12 -11.03
N PHE A 57 -11.51 3.79 -10.95
CA PHE A 57 -12.77 3.13 -10.59
C PHE A 57 -12.90 3.04 -9.07
N ILE A 58 -14.03 3.51 -8.52
CA ILE A 58 -14.35 3.49 -7.09
C ILE A 58 -15.69 2.81 -6.89
N SER A 59 -15.71 1.80 -6.03
CA SER A 59 -16.92 1.10 -5.61
C SER A 59 -16.90 0.81 -4.11
N THR A 60 -18.03 0.35 -3.58
CA THR A 60 -18.11 -0.18 -2.21
C THR A 60 -17.27 -1.43 -1.98
N GLN A 61 -16.79 -2.09 -3.05
CA GLN A 61 -16.01 -3.32 -2.94
C GLN A 61 -14.50 -3.10 -3.07
N ARG A 62 -14.09 -2.22 -3.99
CA ARG A 62 -12.69 -2.02 -4.39
C ARG A 62 -12.47 -0.69 -5.08
N ILE A 63 -11.21 -0.28 -5.11
CA ILE A 63 -10.69 0.79 -5.93
C ILE A 63 -9.74 0.19 -6.94
N LYS A 64 -9.91 0.52 -8.22
CA LYS A 64 -9.02 0.10 -9.30
C LYS A 64 -8.46 1.31 -10.01
N VAL A 65 -7.23 1.17 -10.49
CA VAL A 65 -6.62 2.10 -11.43
C VAL A 65 -6.46 1.36 -12.75
N LEU A 66 -7.09 1.87 -13.80
CA LEU A 66 -7.00 1.32 -15.15
C LEU A 66 -6.24 2.30 -16.03
N ASN A 67 -5.39 1.82 -16.93
CA ASN A 67 -4.83 2.67 -17.96
C ASN A 67 -5.96 3.22 -18.85
N ALA A 68 -5.98 4.54 -19.11
CA ALA A 68 -7.08 5.16 -19.84
C ALA A 68 -7.23 4.62 -21.28
N ASP A 69 -6.10 4.38 -21.96
CA ASP A 69 -6.08 3.93 -23.36
C ASP A 69 -6.40 2.44 -23.50
N THR A 70 -5.76 1.60 -22.69
CA THR A 70 -5.83 0.14 -22.84
C THR A 70 -6.91 -0.51 -21.98
N GLN A 71 -7.44 0.22 -20.99
CA GLN A 71 -8.32 -0.30 -19.95
C GLN A 71 -7.71 -1.47 -19.15
N GLU A 72 -6.38 -1.64 -19.21
CA GLU A 72 -5.67 -2.66 -18.44
C GLU A 72 -5.64 -2.26 -16.96
N THR A 73 -5.90 -3.23 -16.07
CA THR A 73 -5.86 -2.99 -14.62
C THR A 73 -4.43 -2.86 -14.14
N MET A 74 -4.03 -1.63 -13.81
CA MET A 74 -2.71 -1.31 -13.25
C MET A 74 -2.66 -1.59 -11.74
N MET A 75 -3.77 -1.34 -11.04
CA MET A 75 -3.90 -1.60 -9.60
C MET A 75 -5.30 -2.06 -9.24
N ASP A 76 -5.42 -3.02 -8.32
CA ASP A 76 -6.70 -3.47 -7.73
C ASP A 76 -6.55 -3.59 -6.21
N HIS A 77 -7.27 -2.74 -5.48
CA HIS A 77 -7.27 -2.71 -4.03
C HIS A 77 -8.67 -2.90 -3.48
N PRO A 78 -8.94 -3.97 -2.71
CA PRO A 78 -10.20 -4.08 -1.98
C PRO A 78 -10.40 -2.90 -1.04
N LEU A 79 -11.61 -2.35 -0.96
CA LEU A 79 -11.89 -1.12 -0.23
C LEU A 79 -11.48 -1.21 1.25
N ARG A 80 -11.63 -2.39 1.85
CA ARG A 80 -11.20 -2.69 3.24
C ARG A 80 -9.69 -2.47 3.50
N THR A 81 -8.86 -2.46 2.46
CA THR A 81 -7.41 -2.24 2.58
C THR A 81 -7.06 -0.76 2.56
N ILE A 82 -7.94 0.10 2.03
CA ILE A 82 -7.75 1.54 1.99
C ILE A 82 -7.75 2.05 3.44
N SER A 83 -6.65 2.66 3.85
CA SER A 83 -6.44 3.17 5.21
C SER A 83 -6.60 4.68 5.32
N TYR A 84 -6.44 5.40 4.21
CA TYR A 84 -6.52 6.85 4.18
C TYR A 84 -6.77 7.35 2.77
N ILE A 85 -7.50 8.45 2.69
CA ILE A 85 -7.61 9.28 1.49
C ILE A 85 -7.46 10.73 1.93
N ALA A 86 -6.76 11.53 1.13
CA ALA A 86 -6.63 12.96 1.35
C ALA A 86 -6.47 13.70 0.03
N ASP A 87 -7.06 14.88 -0.03
CA ASP A 87 -6.74 15.94 -0.97
C ASP A 87 -5.56 16.77 -0.43
N ILE A 88 -4.54 16.98 -1.26
CA ILE A 88 -3.39 17.84 -0.99
C ILE A 88 -3.22 18.78 -2.19
N GLY A 89 -3.87 19.95 -2.12
CA GLY A 89 -3.98 20.85 -3.26
C GLY A 89 -4.82 20.21 -4.36
N ASN A 90 -4.26 20.03 -5.55
CA ASN A 90 -4.90 19.36 -6.69
C ASN A 90 -4.57 17.86 -6.80
N ILE A 91 -3.92 17.27 -5.80
CA ILE A 91 -3.52 15.86 -5.80
C ILE A 91 -4.40 15.08 -4.82
N VAL A 92 -4.87 13.92 -5.28
CA VAL A 92 -5.51 12.92 -4.41
C VAL A 92 -4.46 11.88 -4.02
N VAL A 93 -4.34 11.63 -2.72
CA VAL A 93 -3.49 10.55 -2.17
C VAL A 93 -4.38 9.44 -1.64
N LEU A 94 -4.18 8.22 -2.15
CA LEU A 94 -4.82 7.01 -1.67
C LEU A 94 -3.78 6.11 -0.98
N MET A 95 -4.01 5.78 0.29
CA MET A 95 -3.15 4.85 1.02
C MET A 95 -3.86 3.52 1.19
N ALA A 96 -3.20 2.43 0.81
CA ALA A 96 -3.68 1.07 1.00
C ALA A 96 -2.69 0.24 1.82
N ARG A 97 -3.20 -0.51 2.79
CA ARG A 97 -2.40 -1.46 3.57
C ARG A 97 -2.11 -2.70 2.74
N ARG A 98 -0.82 -2.99 2.55
CA ARG A 98 -0.35 -4.24 1.98
C ARG A 98 0.21 -5.13 3.09
N ARG A 99 -0.13 -6.41 3.07
CA ARG A 99 0.60 -7.39 3.90
C ARG A 99 1.94 -7.61 3.21
N MET A 100 3.04 -7.31 3.89
CA MET A 100 4.34 -7.80 3.43
C MET A 100 4.31 -9.32 3.49
N PRO A 101 4.67 -10.04 2.40
CA PRO A 101 5.02 -11.44 2.52
C PRO A 101 6.17 -11.51 3.53
N ARG A 102 6.01 -12.27 4.62
CA ARG A 102 7.14 -12.56 5.49
C ARG A 102 8.17 -13.32 4.64
N SER A 103 9.38 -12.82 4.53
CA SER A 103 10.50 -13.62 4.03
C SER A 103 10.64 -14.81 4.96
N ASN A 104 10.50 -16.03 4.43
CA ASN A 104 10.57 -17.28 5.16
C ASN A 104 12.04 -17.61 5.51
N SER A 105 12.73 -16.73 6.23
CA SER A 105 14.13 -16.89 6.63
C SER A 105 14.28 -17.07 8.14
N GLN A 106 13.48 -17.97 8.71
CA GLN A 106 13.71 -18.57 10.03
C GLN A 106 13.26 -20.04 9.97
N GLU A 107 14.07 -20.87 9.33
CA GLU A 107 14.01 -22.32 9.52
C GLU A 107 15.26 -22.76 10.30
N ASN A 108 15.00 -23.18 11.54
CA ASN A 108 15.67 -24.28 12.23
C ASN A 108 17.12 -24.12 12.74
N VAL A 109 17.24 -23.70 14.00
CA VAL A 109 18.26 -24.06 15.00
C VAL A 109 17.63 -23.68 16.36
N GLU A 110 17.48 -24.49 17.40
CA GLU A 110 17.94 -25.82 17.78
C GLU A 110 16.81 -26.46 18.63
N ALA A 111 16.35 -27.64 18.25
CA ALA A 111 15.69 -28.56 19.16
C ALA A 111 16.49 -29.86 19.17
N SER A 112 17.62 -29.83 19.87
CA SER A 112 18.42 -31.03 20.16
C SER A 112 18.71 -31.07 21.64
N HIS A 113 17.75 -31.59 22.40
CA HIS A 113 18.03 -32.23 23.68
C HIS A 113 18.75 -33.56 23.40
N PRO A 114 19.98 -33.78 23.87
CA PRO A 114 20.50 -35.13 23.98
C PRO A 114 19.97 -35.75 25.28
N SER A 115 19.30 -36.89 25.12
CA SER A 115 19.04 -37.82 26.21
C SER A 115 20.25 -38.75 26.38
N GLN A 116 20.45 -39.19 27.63
CA GLN A 116 21.30 -40.31 28.11
C GLN A 116 22.72 -40.00 28.60
N ASP A 117 22.90 -40.12 29.92
CA ASP A 117 23.72 -41.14 30.61
C ASP A 117 23.40 -40.99 32.12
N GLY A 118 23.12 -41.98 32.96
CA GLY A 118 23.81 -43.25 33.13
C GLY A 118 24.75 -43.18 34.34
N LYS A 119 24.33 -43.80 35.46
CA LYS A 119 25.15 -44.35 36.58
C LYS A 119 25.69 -43.43 37.69
N ARG A 120 25.27 -43.76 38.93
CA ARG A 120 26.05 -44.30 40.08
C ARG A 120 25.80 -43.60 41.43
N GLN A 121 25.51 -44.47 42.41
CA GLN A 121 25.67 -44.39 43.87
C GLN A 121 26.77 -43.39 44.32
N TYR A 122 26.51 -42.61 45.37
CA TYR A 122 26.64 -42.96 46.80
C TYR A 122 25.71 -42.08 47.64
#